data_AF-A0AAV5URD7-F1
#
_entry.id   AF-A0AAV5URD7-F1
#
_cell.length_a   1.000
_cell.length_b   1.000
_cell.length_c   1.000
_cell.angle_alpha   90.00
_cell.angle_beta   90.00
_cell.angle_gamma   90.00
#
_symmetry.space_group_name_H-M   'P 1'
#
loop_
_entity.id
_entity.type
_entity.pdbx_description
1 polymer ?
#
loop_
_entity_poly.entity_id
_entity_poly.type
_entity_poly.pdbx_seq_one_letter_code
_entity_poly.pdbx_strand_id
1 'polypeptide(L)'
;IIQIPHISNSPNLHTLILNDNRISAIPPRAFAGYTGLENLHISNNPITSLNPSSFEVLNNLTYLTLINANLTKLERAPFEHLNNLEILDVSVNPIVDIEEDAFEPLHNLKNLGMLRNNITKIDKRLFAGRLPNLISLDLSNNQLKSFENGTFDKPIESIKLEGNPIVCDESLDWFVQWLADQRKSYGDLTIYCSLYFCNSKTTMPILLREMGLDDVVCAA
;
A
#
# COMPACT_ATOMS: atom_id res chain seq x y z
N ILE A 1 -19.54 -21.68 -1.67
CA ILE A 1 -19.45 -20.29 -2.13
C ILE A 1 -20.54 -19.51 -1.42
N ILE A 2 -20.19 -18.70 -0.41
CA ILE A 2 -21.15 -17.71 0.07
C ILE A 2 -21.27 -16.70 -1.08
N GLN A 3 -22.43 -16.65 -1.73
CA GLN A 3 -22.73 -15.58 -2.67
C GLN A 3 -22.86 -14.29 -1.87
N ILE A 4 -22.28 -13.19 -2.37
CA ILE A 4 -22.56 -11.86 -1.85
C ILE A 4 -24.09 -11.73 -1.81
N PRO A 5 -24.69 -11.33 -0.67
CA PRO A 5 -26.13 -11.31 -0.52
C PRO A 5 -26.76 -10.63 -1.73
N HIS A 6 -27.63 -11.36 -2.43
CA HIS A 6 -28.36 -10.87 -3.59
C HIS A 6 -29.48 -9.96 -3.07
N ILE A 7 -29.11 -8.89 -2.36
CA ILE A 7 -30.05 -7.89 -1.88
C ILE A 7 -30.51 -7.14 -3.13
N SER A 8 -31.82 -7.18 -3.36
CA SER A 8 -32.48 -6.43 -4.41
C SER A 8 -31.98 -4.99 -4.40
N ASN A 9 -31.45 -4.55 -5.55
CA ASN A 9 -31.02 -3.19 -5.89
C ASN A 9 -31.21 -2.16 -4.75
N SER A 10 -30.12 -1.86 -4.03
CA SER A 10 -30.08 -0.99 -2.86
C SER A 10 -29.18 0.22 -3.13
N PRO A 11 -29.62 1.16 -4.00
CA PRO A 11 -28.81 2.31 -4.39
C PRO A 11 -28.54 3.29 -3.24
N ASN A 12 -29.30 3.20 -2.13
CA ASN A 12 -29.13 4.05 -0.95
C ASN A 12 -28.25 3.41 0.14
N LEU A 13 -27.69 2.22 -0.10
CA LEU A 13 -26.78 1.58 0.84
C LEU A 13 -25.39 2.20 0.67
N HIS A 14 -24.91 2.91 1.70
CA HIS A 14 -23.61 3.58 1.68
C HIS A 14 -22.50 2.73 2.31
N THR A 15 -22.84 1.79 3.19
CA THR A 15 -21.85 0.93 3.87
C THR A 15 -22.28 -0.53 3.82
N LEU A 16 -21.36 -1.40 3.42
CA LEU A 16 -21.55 -2.85 3.35
C LEU A 16 -20.41 -3.54 4.08
N ILE A 17 -20.74 -4.30 5.12
CA ILE A 17 -19.79 -5.04 5.95
C ILE A 17 -19.99 -6.53 5.69
N LEU A 18 -18.97 -7.16 5.13
CA LEU A 18 -18.87 -8.58 4.78
C LEU A 18 -17.66 -9.24 5.43
N ASN A 19 -17.06 -8.60 6.44
CA ASN A 19 -15.92 -9.14 7.17
C ASN A 19 -16.24 -10.52 7.78
N ASP A 20 -15.21 -11.34 7.99
CA ASP A 20 -15.29 -12.60 8.75
C ASP A 20 -16.29 -13.61 8.17
N ASN A 21 -16.34 -13.68 6.85
CA ASN A 21 -17.16 -14.63 6.11
C ASN A 21 -16.29 -15.71 5.44
N ARG A 22 -16.90 -16.49 4.55
CA ARG A 22 -16.22 -17.52 3.73
C ARG A 22 -16.30 -17.19 2.25
N ILE A 23 -16.17 -15.91 1.91
CA ILE A 23 -16.18 -15.43 0.53
C ILE A 23 -14.83 -15.78 -0.08
N SER A 24 -14.80 -16.77 -0.96
CA SER A 24 -13.56 -17.23 -1.61
C SER A 24 -13.27 -16.50 -2.93
N ALA A 25 -14.27 -15.80 -3.47
CA ALA A 25 -14.17 -15.07 -4.72
C ALA A 25 -15.25 -13.99 -4.77
N ILE A 26 -14.93 -12.85 -5.39
CA ILE A 26 -15.89 -11.81 -5.74
C ILE A 26 -16.22 -11.99 -7.22
N PRO A 27 -17.41 -12.54 -7.57
CA PRO A 27 -17.77 -12.73 -8.97
C PRO A 27 -17.85 -11.39 -9.71
N PRO A 28 -17.77 -11.39 -11.06
CA PRO A 28 -18.02 -10.20 -11.85
C PRO A 28 -19.35 -9.56 -11.47
N ARG A 29 -19.36 -8.23 -11.33
CA ARG A 29 -20.57 -7.43 -11.03
C ARG A 29 -21.28 -7.83 -9.74
N ALA A 30 -20.56 -8.43 -8.78
CA ALA A 30 -21.16 -8.88 -7.52
C ALA A 30 -21.85 -7.75 -6.73
N PHE A 31 -21.43 -6.50 -6.95
CA PHE A 31 -21.99 -5.33 -6.30
C PHE A 31 -22.88 -4.46 -7.21
N ALA A 32 -23.38 -5.00 -8.34
CA ALA A 32 -24.17 -4.25 -9.32
C ALA A 32 -25.38 -3.48 -8.75
N GLY A 33 -25.97 -3.98 -7.66
CA GLY A 33 -27.12 -3.36 -6.99
C GLY A 33 -26.77 -2.30 -5.93
N TYR A 34 -25.50 -2.01 -5.67
CA TYR A 34 -25.04 -1.10 -4.62
C TYR A 34 -24.33 0.12 -5.19
N THR A 35 -24.96 0.80 -6.15
CA THR A 35 -24.32 1.92 -6.88
C THR A 35 -24.01 3.15 -6.02
N GLY A 36 -24.68 3.30 -4.87
CA GLY A 36 -24.40 4.36 -3.90
C GLY A 36 -23.43 3.94 -2.77
N LEU A 37 -22.76 2.80 -2.90
CA LEU A 37 -21.85 2.31 -1.86
C LEU A 37 -20.60 3.18 -1.78
N GLU A 38 -20.29 3.63 -0.56
CA GLU A 38 -19.13 4.45 -0.23
C GLU A 38 -18.10 3.64 0.56
N ASN A 39 -18.54 2.71 1.42
CA ASN A 39 -17.68 1.94 2.30
C ASN A 39 -17.91 0.44 2.12
N LEU A 40 -16.87 -0.29 1.71
CA LEU A 40 -16.88 -1.74 1.56
C LEU A 40 -15.83 -2.39 2.45
N HIS A 41 -16.31 -3.21 3.38
CA HIS A 41 -15.45 -4.02 4.24
C HIS A 41 -15.62 -5.49 3.89
N ILE A 42 -14.56 -6.14 3.40
CA ILE A 42 -14.59 -7.57 3.03
C ILE A 42 -13.36 -8.32 3.55
N SER A 43 -12.79 -7.83 4.64
CA SER A 43 -11.61 -8.39 5.31
C SER A 43 -11.91 -9.78 5.93
N ASN A 44 -10.85 -10.54 6.25
CA ASN A 44 -10.97 -11.89 6.83
C ASN A 44 -11.85 -12.84 6.01
N ASN A 45 -11.63 -12.85 4.69
CA ASN A 45 -12.30 -13.75 3.74
C ASN A 45 -11.23 -14.41 2.86
N PRO A 46 -11.35 -15.69 2.47
CA PRO A 46 -10.31 -16.37 1.69
C PRO A 46 -10.31 -16.00 0.17
N ILE A 47 -10.24 -14.70 -0.16
CA ILE A 47 -10.25 -14.16 -1.52
C ILE A 47 -8.83 -14.17 -2.13
N THR A 48 -8.55 -15.15 -2.98
CA THR A 48 -7.21 -15.31 -3.58
C THR A 48 -6.92 -14.32 -4.71
N SER A 49 -7.96 -13.74 -5.33
CA SER A 49 -7.83 -12.84 -6.48
C SER A 49 -9.06 -11.96 -6.65
N LEU A 50 -8.86 -10.77 -7.22
CA LEU A 50 -9.92 -9.83 -7.58
C LEU A 50 -10.21 -9.94 -9.07
N ASN A 51 -11.49 -10.03 -9.46
CA ASN A 51 -11.84 -10.01 -10.87
C ASN A 51 -11.89 -8.55 -11.38
N PRO A 52 -11.49 -8.26 -12.63
CA PRO A 52 -11.56 -6.91 -13.20
C PRO A 52 -12.93 -6.24 -13.04
N SER A 53 -14.01 -7.00 -13.18
CA SER A 53 -15.38 -6.49 -13.06
C SER A 53 -15.96 -6.62 -11.65
N SER A 54 -15.17 -7.00 -10.63
CA SER A 54 -15.67 -7.15 -9.26
C SER A 54 -16.27 -5.85 -8.72
N PHE A 55 -15.63 -4.71 -9.00
CA PHE A 55 -16.00 -3.39 -8.45
C PHE A 55 -16.50 -2.38 -9.50
N GLU A 56 -16.82 -2.84 -10.71
CA GLU A 56 -17.11 -2.02 -11.90
C GLU A 56 -18.13 -0.89 -11.70
N VAL A 57 -19.12 -1.07 -10.81
CA VAL A 57 -20.18 -0.08 -10.58
C VAL A 57 -19.96 0.82 -9.36
N LEU A 58 -18.90 0.57 -8.59
CA LEU A 58 -18.66 1.20 -7.29
C LEU A 58 -17.96 2.56 -7.42
N ASN A 59 -18.46 3.42 -8.31
CA ASN A 59 -17.85 4.71 -8.60
C ASN A 59 -17.85 5.67 -7.40
N ASN A 60 -18.74 5.48 -6.43
CA ASN A 60 -18.84 6.29 -5.21
C ASN A 60 -17.98 5.75 -4.06
N LEU A 61 -17.27 4.64 -4.24
CA LEU A 61 -16.52 4.01 -3.17
C LEU A 61 -15.36 4.90 -2.73
N THR A 62 -15.33 5.25 -1.45
CA THR A 62 -14.28 6.05 -0.81
C THR A 62 -13.42 5.20 0.12
N TYR A 63 -13.93 4.05 0.58
CA TYR A 63 -13.26 3.18 1.54
C TYR A 63 -13.37 1.71 1.15
N LEU A 64 -12.22 1.03 0.99
CA LEU A 64 -12.13 -0.41 0.70
C LEU A 64 -11.13 -1.10 1.61
N THR A 65 -11.59 -2.13 2.35
CA THR A 65 -10.71 -2.99 3.15
C THR A 65 -10.78 -4.45 2.70
N LEU A 66 -9.61 -5.00 2.37
CA LEU A 66 -9.34 -6.38 1.94
C LEU A 66 -8.22 -6.97 2.83
N ILE A 67 -8.29 -6.71 4.14
CA ILE A 67 -7.27 -7.14 5.09
C ILE A 67 -7.41 -8.64 5.32
N ASN A 68 -6.29 -9.38 5.36
CA ASN A 68 -6.30 -10.82 5.62
C ASN A 68 -7.25 -11.56 4.66
N ALA A 69 -7.11 -11.24 3.37
CA ALA A 69 -7.90 -11.77 2.28
C ALA A 69 -7.23 -12.95 1.54
N ASN A 70 -5.94 -13.21 1.78
CA ASN A 70 -5.10 -14.17 1.05
C ASN A 70 -4.79 -13.75 -0.41
N LEU A 71 -4.74 -12.44 -0.69
CA LEU A 71 -4.33 -11.90 -1.99
C LEU A 71 -2.82 -12.09 -2.20
N THR A 72 -2.41 -12.57 -3.37
CA THR A 72 -0.98 -12.75 -3.71
C THR A 72 -0.45 -11.68 -4.66
N LYS A 73 -1.34 -10.95 -5.33
CA LYS A 73 -1.01 -9.92 -6.31
C LYS A 73 -2.01 -8.78 -6.31
N LEU A 74 -1.56 -7.61 -6.77
CA LEU A 74 -2.41 -6.46 -7.07
C LEU A 74 -2.30 -6.10 -8.56
N GLU A 75 -3.44 -6.02 -9.21
CA GLU A 75 -3.58 -5.69 -10.64
C GLU A 75 -4.34 -4.37 -10.79
N ARG A 76 -4.12 -3.62 -11.87
CA ARG A 76 -4.82 -2.36 -12.17
C ARG A 76 -6.31 -2.58 -12.41
N ALA A 77 -6.65 -3.64 -13.12
CA ALA A 77 -7.98 -3.82 -13.70
C ALA A 77 -9.15 -3.81 -12.67
N PRO A 78 -9.06 -4.45 -11.49
CA PRO A 78 -10.12 -4.36 -10.48
C PRO A 78 -10.37 -2.95 -9.94
N PHE A 79 -9.39 -2.04 -10.04
CA PHE A 79 -9.43 -0.70 -9.48
C PHE A 79 -9.86 0.38 -10.50
N GLU A 80 -10.06 0.02 -11.77
CA GLU A 80 -10.32 0.94 -12.89
C GLU A 80 -11.42 1.99 -12.62
N HIS A 81 -12.45 1.61 -11.86
CA HIS A 81 -13.62 2.43 -11.62
C HIS A 81 -13.63 3.11 -10.24
N LEU A 82 -12.61 2.88 -9.42
CA LEU A 82 -12.55 3.37 -8.04
C LEU A 82 -11.91 4.76 -7.93
N ASN A 83 -12.30 5.67 -8.83
CA ASN A 83 -11.70 7.01 -8.96
C ASN A 83 -11.89 7.89 -7.71
N ASN A 84 -12.93 7.63 -6.90
CA ASN A 84 -13.22 8.36 -5.66
C ASN A 84 -12.63 7.69 -4.41
N LEU A 85 -11.88 6.60 -4.57
CA LEU A 85 -11.32 5.87 -3.43
C LEU A 85 -10.29 6.73 -2.71
N GLU A 86 -10.53 6.94 -1.41
CA GLU A 86 -9.63 7.71 -0.54
C GLU A 86 -8.79 6.79 0.35
N ILE A 87 -9.33 5.63 0.72
CA ILE A 87 -8.68 4.66 1.60
C ILE A 87 -8.74 3.27 0.99
N LEU A 88 -7.56 2.69 0.79
CA LEU A 88 -7.37 1.29 0.42
C LEU A 88 -6.49 0.60 1.45
N ASP A 89 -7.00 -0.47 2.06
CA ASP A 89 -6.22 -1.32 2.95
C ASP A 89 -6.22 -2.77 2.47
N VAL A 90 -5.03 -3.23 2.05
CA VAL A 90 -4.74 -4.60 1.61
C VAL A 90 -3.68 -5.24 2.54
N SER A 91 -3.62 -4.79 3.78
CA SER A 91 -2.67 -5.29 4.78
C SER A 91 -2.92 -6.76 5.13
N VAL A 92 -1.90 -7.42 5.67
CA VAL A 92 -1.96 -8.82 6.15
C VAL A 92 -2.37 -9.77 5.01
N ASN A 93 -1.82 -9.57 3.81
CA ASN A 93 -1.97 -10.50 2.70
C ASN A 93 -0.59 -11.09 2.32
N PRO A 94 -0.53 -12.19 1.57
CA PRO A 94 0.74 -12.68 1.02
C PRO A 94 1.10 -12.00 -0.32
N ILE A 95 0.89 -10.69 -0.46
CA ILE A 95 1.16 -9.98 -1.73
C ILE A 95 2.67 -9.97 -1.99
N VAL A 96 3.06 -10.43 -3.18
CA VAL A 96 4.46 -10.43 -3.67
C VAL A 96 4.59 -9.51 -4.88
N ASP A 97 3.59 -9.55 -5.78
CA ASP A 97 3.61 -8.86 -7.06
C ASP A 97 2.57 -7.72 -7.10
N ILE A 98 2.99 -6.56 -7.59
CA ILE A 98 2.13 -5.39 -7.82
C ILE A 98 2.40 -4.90 -9.24
N GLU A 99 1.36 -4.84 -10.08
CA GLU A 99 1.49 -4.23 -11.41
C GLU A 99 1.93 -2.77 -11.30
N GLU A 100 2.84 -2.34 -12.19
CA GLU A 100 3.47 -1.01 -12.18
C GLU A 100 2.49 0.18 -12.20
N ASP A 101 1.28 -0.05 -12.68
CA ASP A 101 0.17 0.90 -12.83
C ASP A 101 -1.06 0.51 -11.99
N ALA A 102 -0.92 -0.42 -11.04
CA ALA A 102 -2.03 -0.95 -10.23
C ALA A 102 -2.89 0.14 -9.57
N PHE A 103 -2.26 1.23 -9.13
CA PHE A 103 -2.92 2.33 -8.44
C PHE A 103 -3.17 3.56 -9.32
N GLU A 104 -2.83 3.52 -10.61
CA GLU A 104 -3.04 4.65 -11.54
C GLU A 104 -4.47 5.20 -11.51
N PRO A 105 -5.54 4.39 -11.46
CA PRO A 105 -6.92 4.92 -11.41
C PRO A 105 -7.28 5.63 -10.10
N LEU A 106 -6.51 5.43 -9.03
CA LEU A 106 -6.86 5.84 -7.66
C LEU A 106 -6.42 7.28 -7.35
N HIS A 107 -6.78 8.24 -8.20
CA HIS A 107 -6.29 9.62 -8.12
C HIS A 107 -6.63 10.35 -6.81
N ASN A 108 -7.71 9.97 -6.13
CA ASN A 108 -8.14 10.55 -4.85
C ASN A 108 -7.60 9.80 -3.62
N LEU A 109 -6.75 8.79 -3.81
CA LEU A 109 -6.23 7.98 -2.72
C LEU A 109 -5.37 8.81 -1.77
N LYS A 110 -5.74 8.79 -0.49
CA LYS A 110 -5.07 9.49 0.61
C LYS A 110 -4.32 8.53 1.51
N ASN A 111 -4.88 7.34 1.76
CA ASN A 111 -4.31 6.35 2.66
C ASN A 111 -4.21 4.99 1.97
N LEU A 112 -2.99 4.46 1.90
CA LEU A 112 -2.70 3.15 1.35
C LEU A 112 -2.03 2.26 2.39
N GLY A 113 -2.74 1.23 2.84
CA GLY A 113 -2.25 0.22 3.76
C GLY A 113 -1.79 -1.04 3.03
N MET A 114 -0.51 -1.38 3.17
CA MET A 114 0.11 -2.61 2.65
C MET A 114 0.98 -3.30 3.72
N LEU A 115 0.69 -3.04 5.00
CA LEU A 115 1.36 -3.62 6.16
C LEU A 115 1.34 -5.16 6.09
N ARG A 116 2.43 -5.82 6.51
CA ARG A 116 2.50 -7.29 6.64
C ARG A 116 2.14 -8.02 5.34
N ASN A 117 2.84 -7.67 4.27
CA ASN A 117 2.85 -8.41 3.01
C ASN A 117 4.23 -9.03 2.74
N ASN A 118 4.43 -9.63 1.57
CA ASN A 118 5.70 -10.21 1.12
C ASN A 118 6.34 -9.39 0.00
N ILE A 119 6.09 -8.08 -0.04
CA ILE A 119 6.56 -7.21 -1.11
C ILE A 119 8.08 -7.09 -1.04
N THR A 120 8.77 -7.43 -2.12
CA THR A 120 10.24 -7.38 -2.20
C THR A 120 10.77 -6.15 -2.94
N LYS A 121 9.93 -5.57 -3.81
CA LYS A 121 10.26 -4.41 -4.65
C LYS A 121 9.02 -3.56 -4.86
N ILE A 122 9.22 -2.26 -5.01
CA ILE A 122 8.22 -1.29 -5.46
C ILE A 122 8.75 -0.58 -6.69
N ASP A 123 7.95 -0.55 -7.76
CA ASP A 123 8.25 0.27 -8.93
C ASP A 123 7.89 1.72 -8.60
N LYS A 124 8.77 2.68 -8.93
CA LYS A 124 8.51 4.09 -8.67
C LYS A 124 7.21 4.60 -9.32
N ARG A 125 6.79 3.98 -10.44
CA ARG A 125 5.56 4.35 -11.17
C ARG A 125 4.27 4.06 -10.39
N LEU A 126 4.34 3.24 -9.33
CA LEU A 126 3.21 3.03 -8.42
C LEU A 126 2.76 4.31 -7.72
N PHE A 127 3.71 5.20 -7.43
CA PHE A 127 3.47 6.41 -6.64
C PHE A 127 3.79 7.68 -7.43
N ALA A 128 4.97 7.73 -8.06
CA ALA A 128 5.53 8.92 -8.65
C ALA A 128 4.65 9.47 -9.77
N GLY A 129 4.14 10.69 -9.58
CA GLY A 129 3.21 11.36 -10.49
C GLY A 129 1.82 10.72 -10.62
N ARG A 130 1.52 9.62 -9.91
CA ARG A 130 0.25 8.86 -10.04
C ARG A 130 -0.71 9.05 -8.89
N LEU A 131 -0.21 9.21 -7.67
CA LEU A 131 -1.02 9.40 -6.46
C LEU A 131 -0.82 10.81 -5.88
N PRO A 132 -1.40 11.85 -6.50
CA PRO A 132 -1.12 13.24 -6.13
C PRO A 132 -1.64 13.64 -4.75
N ASN A 133 -2.59 12.87 -4.20
CA ASN A 133 -3.27 13.15 -2.92
C ASN A 133 -2.84 12.21 -1.80
N LEU A 134 -1.81 11.37 -2.00
CA LEU A 134 -1.39 10.40 -1.00
C LEU A 134 -0.76 11.09 0.22
N ILE A 135 -1.36 10.86 1.38
CA ILE A 135 -0.96 11.43 2.68
C ILE A 135 -0.29 10.39 3.55
N SER A 136 -0.76 9.13 3.49
CA SER A 136 -0.27 8.04 4.33
C SER A 136 -0.02 6.77 3.53
N LEU A 137 1.16 6.19 3.73
CA LEU A 137 1.60 4.94 3.13
C LEU A 137 2.18 4.01 4.19
N ASP A 138 1.57 2.84 4.37
CA ASP A 138 2.07 1.81 5.27
C ASP A 138 2.65 0.62 4.48
N LEU A 139 3.97 0.55 4.41
CA LEU A 139 4.74 -0.55 3.80
C LEU A 139 5.46 -1.39 4.86
N SER A 140 5.13 -1.22 6.14
CA SER A 140 5.84 -1.88 7.22
C SER A 140 5.66 -3.41 7.19
N ASN A 141 6.62 -4.13 7.75
CA ASN A 141 6.67 -5.59 7.84
C ASN A 141 6.53 -6.27 6.47
N ASN A 142 7.25 -5.76 5.47
CA ASN A 142 7.42 -6.36 4.16
C ASN A 142 8.85 -6.92 3.99
N GLN A 143 9.27 -7.21 2.76
CA GLN A 143 10.59 -7.73 2.42
C GLN A 143 11.39 -6.75 1.55
N LEU A 144 11.10 -5.45 1.66
CA LEU A 144 11.76 -4.41 0.88
C LEU A 144 13.22 -4.28 1.30
N LYS A 145 14.13 -4.38 0.33
CA LYS A 145 15.57 -4.17 0.53
C LYS A 145 16.04 -2.80 0.08
N SER A 146 15.44 -2.28 -0.98
CA SER A 146 15.75 -0.98 -1.54
C SER A 146 14.57 -0.49 -2.38
N PHE A 147 14.61 0.77 -2.79
CA PHE A 147 13.62 1.39 -3.66
C PHE A 147 14.31 2.49 -4.49
N GLU A 148 13.80 2.73 -5.70
CA GLU A 148 14.48 3.60 -6.67
C GLU A 148 14.40 5.08 -6.28
N ASN A 149 15.40 5.87 -6.69
CA ASN A 149 15.34 7.31 -6.56
C ASN A 149 14.09 7.90 -7.25
N GLY A 150 13.36 8.74 -6.51
CA GLY A 150 12.12 9.35 -6.96
C GLY A 150 10.89 8.46 -6.76
N THR A 151 11.00 7.33 -6.06
CA THR A 151 9.83 6.54 -5.63
C THR A 151 8.84 7.38 -4.81
N PHE A 152 9.37 8.30 -4.00
CA PHE A 152 8.58 9.27 -3.23
C PHE A 152 8.86 10.67 -3.78
N ASP A 153 8.18 11.06 -4.85
CA ASP A 153 8.39 12.34 -5.56
C ASP A 153 7.68 13.52 -4.91
N LYS A 154 6.73 13.25 -4.00
CA LYS A 154 5.96 14.25 -3.26
C LYS A 154 6.09 14.06 -1.75
N PRO A 155 5.93 15.14 -0.95
CA PRO A 155 5.77 15.02 0.49
C PRO A 155 4.58 14.12 0.83
N ILE A 156 4.85 13.03 1.54
CA ILE A 156 3.85 12.21 2.22
C ILE A 156 3.85 12.72 3.68
N GLU A 157 2.73 12.66 4.40
CA GLU A 157 2.73 13.10 5.81
C GLU A 157 3.15 11.96 6.75
N SER A 158 2.79 10.72 6.39
CA SER A 158 3.10 9.53 7.17
C SER A 158 3.53 8.38 6.25
N ILE A 159 4.80 8.03 6.30
CA ILE A 159 5.32 6.82 5.66
C ILE A 159 5.78 5.85 6.75
N LYS A 160 5.46 4.57 6.62
CA LYS A 160 5.90 3.51 7.53
C LYS A 160 6.64 2.43 6.75
N LEU A 161 7.81 2.08 7.23
CA LEU A 161 8.77 1.19 6.56
C LEU A 161 9.43 0.22 7.55
N GLU A 162 9.08 0.29 8.84
CA GLU A 162 9.60 -0.57 9.89
C GLU A 162 9.39 -2.06 9.56
N GLY A 163 10.29 -2.93 10.04
CA GLY A 163 10.17 -4.37 9.79
C GLY A 163 10.50 -4.79 8.35
N ASN A 164 11.10 -3.92 7.53
CA ASN A 164 11.68 -4.28 6.24
C ASN A 164 13.20 -4.49 6.35
N PRO A 165 13.79 -5.43 5.61
CA PRO A 165 15.23 -5.64 5.56
C PRO A 165 15.94 -4.61 4.64
N ILE A 166 15.77 -3.31 4.90
CA ILE A 166 16.33 -2.25 4.06
C ILE A 166 17.86 -2.30 4.11
N VAL A 167 18.52 -2.19 2.95
CA VAL A 167 19.97 -2.08 2.82
C VAL A 167 20.31 -0.60 2.75
N CYS A 168 21.18 -0.14 3.65
CA CYS A 168 21.56 1.26 3.78
C CYS A 168 22.97 1.44 3.19
N ASP A 169 23.05 1.50 1.87
CA ASP A 169 24.25 1.84 1.11
C ASP A 169 24.05 3.17 0.37
N GLU A 170 24.97 3.51 -0.53
CA GLU A 170 24.94 4.75 -1.32
C GLU A 170 23.65 4.93 -2.15
N SER A 171 22.92 3.84 -2.46
CA SER A 171 21.67 3.92 -3.22
C SER A 171 20.50 4.52 -2.41
N LEU A 172 20.66 4.67 -1.09
CA LEU A 172 19.65 5.22 -0.19
C LEU A 172 19.89 6.72 0.13
N ASP A 173 20.97 7.32 -0.40
CA ASP A 173 21.36 8.71 -0.11
C ASP A 173 20.24 9.73 -0.32
N TRP A 174 19.53 9.60 -1.44
CA TRP A 174 18.44 10.47 -1.87
C TRP A 174 17.26 10.38 -0.91
N PHE A 175 17.03 9.21 -0.30
CA PHE A 175 15.91 9.00 0.60
C PHE A 175 16.21 9.61 1.97
N VAL A 176 17.45 9.46 2.44
CA VAL A 176 17.94 10.15 3.64
C VAL A 176 17.84 11.66 3.45
N GLN A 177 18.27 12.19 2.29
CA GLN A 177 18.15 13.60 1.95
C GLN A 177 16.68 14.04 1.86
N TRP A 178 15.85 13.26 1.15
CA TRP A 178 14.42 13.53 1.01
C TRP A 178 13.74 13.63 2.38
N LEU A 179 14.01 12.70 3.30
CA LEU A 179 13.48 12.76 4.66
C LEU A 179 13.99 13.96 5.46
N ALA A 180 15.28 14.31 5.30
CA ALA A 180 15.86 15.50 5.95
C ALA A 180 15.19 16.80 5.48
N ASP A 181 14.78 16.88 4.22
CA ASP A 181 14.06 18.02 3.67
C ASP A 181 12.61 18.09 4.18
N GLN A 182 12.00 16.95 4.53
CA GLN A 182 10.63 16.85 5.08
C GLN A 182 10.54 17.02 6.61
N ARG A 183 11.54 17.65 7.25
CA ARG A 183 11.88 17.77 8.69
C ARG A 183 10.77 18.06 9.74
N LYS A 184 9.48 18.14 9.39
CA LYS A 184 8.37 18.45 10.33
C LYS A 184 7.32 17.35 10.57
N SER A 185 7.27 16.24 9.84
CA SER A 185 6.18 15.23 10.01
C SER A 185 6.60 13.82 10.43
N TYR A 186 7.87 13.42 10.30
CA TYR A 186 8.27 12.01 10.44
C TYR A 186 8.91 11.64 11.78
N GLY A 187 8.51 12.28 12.88
CA GLY A 187 9.11 12.10 14.21
C GLY A 187 9.17 10.65 14.73
N ASP A 188 8.29 9.78 14.22
CA ASP A 188 8.15 8.38 14.62
C ASP A 188 8.63 7.37 13.57
N LEU A 189 9.13 7.82 12.40
CA LEU A 189 9.59 6.91 11.35
C LEU A 189 10.86 6.17 11.80
N THR A 190 10.70 4.90 12.09
CA THR A 190 11.78 4.02 12.55
C THR A 190 12.14 3.05 11.45
N ILE A 191 13.23 3.31 10.74
CA ILE A 191 13.78 2.39 9.74
C ILE A 191 15.02 1.73 10.32
N TYR A 192 15.12 0.41 10.16
CA TYR A 192 16.23 -0.39 10.61
C TYR A 192 17.00 -0.93 9.40
N CYS A 193 18.30 -0.64 9.34
CA CYS A 193 19.18 -1.16 8.30
C CYS A 193 19.53 -2.63 8.58
N SER A 194 19.30 -3.50 7.60
CA SER A 194 19.62 -4.93 7.66
C SER A 194 21.10 -5.24 7.39
N LEU A 195 21.77 -4.39 6.62
CA LEU A 195 23.20 -4.48 6.29
C LEU A 195 23.80 -3.07 6.25
N TYR A 196 24.97 -2.93 6.87
CA TYR A 196 25.83 -1.75 6.84
C TYR A 196 27.15 -2.14 6.19
N PHE A 197 27.55 -1.41 5.15
CA PHE A 197 28.91 -1.46 4.65
C PHE A 197 29.43 -0.02 4.66
N CYS A 198 29.98 0.45 5.78
CA CYS A 198 31.19 1.26 5.75
C CYS A 198 31.90 1.40 7.11
N ASN A 199 33.18 1.04 7.10
CA ASN A 199 34.25 1.26 8.08
C ASN A 199 34.07 1.01 9.60
N SER A 200 32.95 0.50 10.12
CA SER A 200 32.99 -0.12 11.45
C SER A 200 31.96 -1.21 11.66
N LYS A 201 32.41 -2.29 12.30
CA LYS A 201 31.60 -3.43 12.72
C LYS A 201 30.63 -3.00 13.83
N THR A 202 29.49 -2.46 13.48
CA THR A 202 28.37 -2.33 14.42
C THR A 202 27.09 -2.75 13.72
N THR A 203 26.71 -4.01 13.96
CA THR A 203 25.47 -4.66 13.52
C THR A 203 24.29 -4.22 14.39
N MET A 204 24.11 -2.91 14.59
CA MET A 204 22.98 -2.40 15.35
C MET A 204 22.09 -1.52 14.47
N PRO A 205 20.76 -1.64 14.62
CA PRO A 205 19.81 -0.77 13.95
C PRO A 205 20.12 0.71 14.26
N ILE A 206 20.28 1.55 13.24
CA ILE A 206 20.35 3.01 13.38
C ILE A 206 18.96 3.56 13.08
N LEU A 207 18.46 4.44 13.96
CA LEU A 207 17.21 5.16 13.71
C LEU A 207 17.46 6.18 12.61
N LEU A 208 16.61 6.21 11.58
CA LEU A 208 16.89 7.03 10.41
C LEU A 208 16.86 8.56 10.67
N ARG A 209 16.20 9.01 11.75
CA ARG A 209 16.33 10.40 12.23
C ARG A 209 17.73 10.76 12.77
N GLU A 210 18.52 9.74 13.10
CA GLU A 210 19.88 9.84 13.61
C GLU A 210 20.91 9.59 12.50
N MET A 211 20.46 9.18 11.29
CA MET A 211 21.31 8.99 10.12
C MET A 211 21.62 10.33 9.45
N GLY A 212 22.90 10.65 9.30
CA GLY A 212 23.42 11.65 8.39
C GLY A 212 23.80 11.06 7.03
N LEU A 213 24.12 11.92 6.06
CA LEU A 213 24.63 11.48 4.75
C LEU A 213 25.91 10.66 4.87
N ASP A 214 26.78 10.99 5.84
CA ASP A 214 28.03 10.27 6.12
C ASP A 214 27.79 8.83 6.63
N ASP A 215 26.58 8.51 7.07
CA ASP A 215 26.21 7.16 7.52
C ASP A 215 25.79 6.24 6.35
N VAL A 216 25.53 6.78 5.15
CA VAL A 216 25.17 6.00 3.95
C VAL A 216 26.19 6.14 2.82
N VAL A 217 27.00 7.20 2.84
CA VAL A 217 28.08 7.41 1.87
C VAL A 217 29.39 6.85 2.41
N CYS A 218 29.90 5.83 1.74
CA CYS A 218 31.22 5.29 1.99
C CYS A 218 32.32 6.26 1.57
N ALA A 219 33.01 6.90 2.53
CA ALA A 219 34.28 7.55 2.24
C ALA A 219 35.31 6.50 1.78
N ALA A 220 35.77 6.63 0.53
CA ALA A 220 36.82 5.81 -0.07
C ALA A 220 38.19 6.02 0.57
#